data_AF-A0A1S2Q8T9-F1
#
_entry.id   AF-A0A1S2Q8T9-F1
#
_cell.length_a   1.000
_cell.length_b   1.000
_cell.length_c   1.000
_cell.angle_alpha   90.00
_cell.angle_beta   90.00
_cell.angle_gamma   90.00
#
_symmetry.space_group_name_H-M   'P 1'
#
loop_
_entity.id
_entity.type
_entity.pdbx_description
1 polymer ?
#
loop_
_entity_poly.entity_id
_entity_poly.type
_entity_poly.pdbx_seq_one_letter_code
_entity_poly.pdbx_strand_id
1 'polypeptide(L)'
;MKTSHAVLVASAVGTAGLWLAERRHRQRLVLHAAELHQGLLADITSDPEHLEIWTTNGLSGEENVRLVHCNRLVSFLSAKHRVGLLDKAALRVQARALMERAPYRVYWARFGAFREEEAMDRIDHAFNSILDDEYAAAADDTAPVAA
;
A
#
# COMPACT_ATOMS: atom_id res chain seq x y z
N MET A 1 -11.50 34.04 -37.71
CA MET A 1 -12.04 33.69 -36.37
C MET A 1 -12.44 32.22 -36.23
N LYS A 2 -13.14 31.60 -37.19
CA LYS A 2 -13.62 30.20 -37.06
C LYS A 2 -12.50 29.15 -37.02
N THR A 3 -11.47 29.33 -37.84
CA THR A 3 -10.29 28.44 -37.89
C THR A 3 -9.45 28.49 -36.62
N SER A 4 -9.27 29.68 -36.04
CA SER A 4 -8.54 29.86 -34.78
C SER A 4 -9.21 29.15 -33.61
N HIS A 5 -10.55 29.15 -33.53
CA HIS A 5 -11.29 28.41 -32.51
C HIS A 5 -11.16 26.89 -32.69
N ALA A 6 -11.22 26.40 -33.94
CA ALA A 6 -11.04 24.98 -34.22
C ALA A 6 -9.65 24.48 -33.82
N VAL A 7 -8.59 25.25 -34.10
CA VAL A 7 -7.22 24.93 -33.69
C VAL A 7 -7.08 24.90 -32.16
N LEU A 8 -7.63 25.91 -31.46
CA LEU A 8 -7.59 25.95 -29.99
C LEU A 8 -8.31 24.76 -29.34
N VAL A 9 -9.49 24.39 -29.85
CA VAL A 9 -10.23 23.22 -29.35
C VAL A 9 -9.46 21.93 -29.63
N ALA A 10 -8.90 21.76 -30.83
CA ALA A 10 -8.11 20.59 -31.17
C ALA A 10 -6.85 20.46 -30.29
N SER A 11 -6.14 21.57 -30.05
CA SER A 11 -5.00 21.60 -29.14
C SER A 11 -5.40 21.25 -27.71
N ALA A 12 -6.51 21.78 -27.19
CA ALA A 12 -7.00 21.48 -25.84
C ALA A 12 -7.41 20.01 -25.67
N VAL A 13 -8.05 19.42 -26.68
CA VAL A 13 -8.40 17.99 -26.67
C VAL A 13 -7.13 17.13 -26.75
N GLY A 14 -6.16 17.52 -27.58
CA GLY A 14 -4.87 16.84 -27.69
C GLY A 14 -4.09 16.83 -26.37
N THR A 15 -4.00 17.97 -25.68
CA THR A 15 -3.30 18.06 -24.38
C THR A 15 -4.02 17.25 -23.30
N ALA A 16 -5.36 17.33 -23.24
CA ALA A 16 -6.15 16.52 -22.30
C ALA A 16 -5.99 15.01 -22.56
N GLY A 17 -5.95 14.60 -23.83
CA GLY A 17 -5.73 13.22 -24.24
C GLY A 17 -4.35 12.70 -23.82
N LEU A 18 -3.28 13.47 -24.05
CA LEU A 18 -1.92 13.12 -23.64
C LEU A 18 -1.80 13.00 -22.11
N TRP A 19 -2.39 13.94 -21.38
CA TRP A 19 -2.38 13.90 -19.91
C TRP A 19 -3.10 12.66 -19.37
N LEU A 20 -4.26 12.31 -19.93
CA LEU A 20 -5.00 11.12 -19.53
C LEU A 20 -4.26 9.83 -19.88
N ALA A 21 -3.60 9.78 -21.04
CA ALA A 21 -2.80 8.64 -21.47
C ALA A 21 -1.59 8.41 -20.54
N GLU A 22 -0.86 9.49 -20.22
CA GLU A 22 0.27 9.45 -19.28
C GLU A 22 -0.18 9.00 -17.89
N ARG A 23 -1.29 9.57 -17.38
CA ARG A 23 -1.86 9.15 -16.10
C ARG A 23 -2.20 7.66 -16.08
N ARG A 24 -2.86 7.15 -17.12
CA ARG A 24 -3.21 5.72 -17.24
C ARG A 24 -1.95 4.85 -17.35
N HIS A 25 -0.93 5.32 -18.07
CA HIS A 25 0.34 4.60 -18.17
C HIS A 25 1.02 4.46 -16.81
N ARG A 26 1.13 5.56 -16.04
CA ARG A 26 1.67 5.52 -14.67
C ARG A 26 0.88 4.61 -13.75
N GLN A 27 -0.45 4.66 -13.80
CA GLN A 27 -1.31 3.75 -13.01
C GLN A 27 -1.05 2.28 -13.35
N ARG A 28 -0.88 1.95 -14.65
CA ARG A 28 -0.53 0.58 -15.06
C ARG A 28 0.85 0.15 -14.58
N LEU A 29 1.85 1.03 -14.64
CA LEU A 29 3.19 0.72 -14.12
C LEU A 29 3.15 0.41 -12.62
N VAL A 30 2.41 1.20 -11.83
CA VAL A 30 2.22 0.95 -10.40
C VAL A 30 1.55 -0.40 -10.16
N LEU A 31 0.47 -0.71 -10.88
CA LEU A 31 -0.22 -1.99 -10.71
C LEU A 31 0.63 -3.19 -11.14
N HIS A 32 1.41 -3.05 -12.21
CA HIS A 32 2.30 -4.11 -12.66
C HIS A 32 3.48 -4.32 -11.70
N ALA A 33 4.07 -3.25 -11.18
CA ALA A 33 5.07 -3.35 -10.12
C ALA A 33 4.50 -4.01 -8.85
N ALA A 34 3.25 -3.66 -8.48
CA ALA A 34 2.56 -4.31 -7.39
C ALA A 34 2.34 -5.81 -7.66
N GLU A 35 1.93 -6.20 -8.87
CA GLU A 35 1.78 -7.60 -9.27
C GLU A 35 3.09 -8.39 -9.11
N LEU A 36 4.21 -7.85 -9.60
CA LEU A 36 5.54 -8.45 -9.43
C LEU A 36 5.92 -8.58 -7.95
N HIS A 37 5.68 -7.53 -7.16
CA HIS A 37 5.92 -7.56 -5.72
C HIS A 37 5.06 -8.63 -5.01
N GLN A 38 3.77 -8.75 -5.39
CA GLN A 38 2.88 -9.79 -4.85
C GLN A 38 3.36 -11.20 -5.21
N GLY A 39 3.89 -11.39 -6.41
CA GLY A 39 4.53 -12.64 -6.84
C GLY A 39 5.74 -12.97 -5.98
N LEU A 40 6.66 -12.03 -5.81
CA LEU A 40 7.85 -12.20 -4.98
C LEU A 40 7.49 -12.58 -3.53
N LEU A 41 6.51 -11.90 -2.92
CA LEU A 41 6.06 -12.24 -1.56
C LEU A 41 5.42 -13.63 -1.48
N ALA A 42 4.74 -14.08 -2.54
CA ALA A 42 4.20 -15.43 -2.60
C ALA A 42 5.35 -16.46 -2.67
N ASP A 43 6.33 -16.23 -3.54
CA ASP A 43 7.49 -17.11 -3.75
C ASP A 43 8.29 -17.27 -2.45
N ILE A 44 8.55 -16.17 -1.73
CA ILE A 44 9.23 -16.17 -0.42
C ILE A 44 8.52 -17.10 0.58
N THR A 45 7.19 -17.14 0.57
CA THR A 45 6.42 -17.97 1.51
C THR A 45 6.25 -19.42 1.06
N SER A 46 6.47 -19.72 -0.22
CA SER A 46 6.30 -21.07 -0.77
C SER A 46 7.60 -21.87 -0.88
N ASP A 47 8.75 -21.21 -0.83
CA ASP A 47 10.08 -21.83 -0.92
C ASP A 47 10.85 -21.68 0.41
N PRO A 48 11.13 -22.77 1.13
CA PRO A 48 11.90 -22.73 2.37
C PRO A 48 13.30 -22.11 2.24
N GLU A 49 14.00 -22.33 1.12
CA GLU A 49 15.34 -21.76 0.91
C GLU A 49 15.25 -20.24 0.77
N HIS A 50 14.24 -19.77 0.04
CA HIS A 50 13.98 -18.35 -0.12
C HIS A 50 13.55 -17.74 1.23
N LEU A 51 12.68 -18.41 1.98
CA LEU A 51 12.28 -17.97 3.32
C LEU A 51 13.48 -17.84 4.25
N GLU A 52 14.44 -18.77 4.21
CA GLU A 52 15.65 -18.72 5.05
C GLU A 52 16.48 -17.44 4.79
N ILE A 53 16.67 -17.06 3.52
CA ILE A 53 17.36 -15.82 3.13
C ILE A 53 16.65 -14.58 3.71
N TRP A 54 15.33 -14.58 3.68
CA TRP A 54 14.51 -13.46 4.17
C TRP A 54 14.28 -13.50 5.69
N THR A 55 14.59 -14.61 6.36
CA THR A 55 14.48 -14.76 7.82
C THR A 55 15.77 -14.29 8.49
N THR A 56 16.12 -13.03 8.25
CA THR A 56 17.14 -12.35 9.05
C THR A 56 16.45 -11.76 10.28
N ASN A 57 17.13 -11.69 11.43
CA ASN A 57 16.66 -11.08 12.70
C ASN A 57 16.00 -11.99 13.75
N GLY A 58 16.37 -13.28 13.80
CA GLY A 58 16.03 -14.16 14.95
C GLY A 58 14.55 -14.52 15.09
N LEU A 59 13.76 -14.30 14.05
CA LEU A 59 12.38 -14.78 13.96
C LEU A 59 12.35 -16.26 13.57
N SER A 60 11.36 -17.00 14.04
CA SER A 60 11.05 -18.30 13.45
C SER A 60 10.56 -18.12 12.00
N GLY A 61 10.77 -19.14 11.15
CA GLY A 61 10.26 -19.12 9.79
C GLY A 61 8.73 -18.90 9.73
N GLU A 62 7.99 -19.45 10.69
CA GLU A 62 6.53 -19.28 10.78
C GLU A 62 6.12 -17.83 11.08
N GLU A 63 6.84 -17.16 11.99
CA GLU A 63 6.62 -15.74 12.25
C GLU A 63 6.95 -14.89 11.03
N ASN A 64 8.04 -15.22 10.32
CA ASN A 64 8.41 -14.47 9.13
C ASN A 64 7.37 -14.64 8.01
N VAL A 65 6.86 -15.85 7.79
CA VAL A 65 5.76 -16.11 6.85
C VAL A 65 4.53 -15.26 7.19
N ARG A 66 4.14 -15.19 8.47
CA ARG A 66 3.02 -14.33 8.89
C ARG A 66 3.26 -12.86 8.57
N LEU A 67 4.46 -12.35 8.83
CA LEU A 67 4.81 -10.95 8.54
C LEU A 67 4.83 -10.68 7.03
N VAL A 68 5.32 -11.60 6.22
CA VAL A 68 5.28 -11.51 4.75
C VAL A 68 3.84 -11.50 4.23
N HIS A 69 2.95 -12.33 4.80
CA HIS A 69 1.52 -12.28 4.46
C HIS A 69 0.86 -10.95 4.85
N CYS A 70 1.21 -10.38 6.00
CA CYS A 70 0.71 -9.06 6.39
C CYS A 70 1.23 -7.98 5.42
N ASN A 71 2.52 -8.00 5.10
CA ASN A 71 3.14 -7.12 4.11
C ASN A 71 2.41 -7.19 2.77
N ARG A 72 2.07 -8.40 2.33
CA ARG A 72 1.39 -8.65 1.07
C ARG A 72 0.06 -7.89 0.98
N LEU A 73 -0.79 -7.97 2.00
CA LEU A 73 -2.07 -7.26 2.00
C LEU A 73 -1.90 -5.75 2.17
N VAL A 74 -1.01 -5.31 3.06
CA VAL A 74 -0.74 -3.87 3.28
C VAL A 74 -0.21 -3.21 1.99
N SER A 75 0.77 -3.83 1.33
CA SER A 75 1.31 -3.33 0.06
C SER A 75 0.27 -3.34 -1.07
N PHE A 76 -0.65 -4.30 -1.09
CA PHE A 76 -1.77 -4.29 -2.04
C PHE A 76 -2.72 -3.12 -1.81
N LEU A 77 -3.06 -2.81 -0.55
CA LEU A 77 -3.89 -1.64 -0.22
C LEU A 77 -3.19 -0.32 -0.58
N SER A 78 -1.88 -0.23 -0.33
CA SER A 78 -1.06 0.92 -0.73
C SER A 78 -1.11 1.15 -2.24
N ALA A 79 -0.93 0.09 -3.04
CA ALA A 79 -1.03 0.18 -4.49
C ALA A 79 -2.42 0.64 -4.95
N LYS A 80 -3.50 0.08 -4.39
CA LYS A 80 -4.88 0.51 -4.68
C LYS A 80 -5.12 1.98 -4.34
N HIS A 81 -4.62 2.44 -3.19
CA HIS A 81 -4.74 3.83 -2.78
C HIS A 81 -4.01 4.75 -3.76
N ARG A 82 -2.76 4.41 -4.10
CA ARG A 82 -1.93 5.19 -5.03
C ARG A 82 -2.57 5.39 -6.40
N VAL A 83 -3.18 4.35 -6.96
CA VAL A 83 -3.83 4.47 -8.28
C VAL A 83 -5.25 5.04 -8.22
N GLY A 84 -5.77 5.33 -7.03
CA GLY A 84 -7.10 5.91 -6.81
C GLY A 84 -8.25 4.88 -6.88
N LEU A 85 -7.96 3.59 -6.72
CA LEU A 85 -8.98 2.54 -6.57
C LEU A 85 -9.49 2.42 -5.14
N LEU A 86 -8.85 3.13 -4.21
CA LEU A 86 -9.25 3.23 -2.81
C LEU A 86 -9.06 4.68 -2.37
N ASP A 87 -10.14 5.39 -2.07
CA ASP A 87 -10.04 6.72 -1.48
C ASP A 87 -9.66 6.64 0.02
N LYS A 88 -9.48 7.80 0.66
CA LYS A 88 -9.07 7.85 2.08
C LYS A 88 -10.13 7.27 3.03
N ALA A 89 -11.41 7.45 2.73
CA ALA A 89 -12.49 6.97 3.60
C ALA A 89 -12.58 5.44 3.55
N ALA A 90 -12.56 4.88 2.34
CA ALA A 90 -12.53 3.44 2.13
C ALA A 90 -11.23 2.81 2.65
N LEU A 91 -10.08 3.49 2.50
CA LEU A 91 -8.82 3.04 3.09
C LEU A 91 -8.90 2.97 4.61
N ARG A 92 -9.48 3.97 5.27
CA ARG A 92 -9.62 3.98 6.73
C ARG A 92 -10.46 2.80 7.23
N VAL A 93 -11.53 2.44 6.54
CA VAL A 93 -12.33 1.24 6.86
C VAL A 93 -11.49 -0.04 6.73
N GLN A 94 -10.69 -0.18 5.67
CA GLN A 94 -9.82 -1.34 5.47
C GLN A 94 -8.70 -1.39 6.52
N ALA A 95 -8.08 -0.25 6.82
CA ALA A 95 -7.03 -0.11 7.82
C ALA A 95 -7.54 -0.53 9.21
N ARG A 96 -8.71 -0.06 9.63
CA ARG A 96 -9.37 -0.50 10.87
C ARG A 96 -9.53 -2.01 10.93
N ALA A 97 -10.09 -2.59 9.87
CA ALA A 97 -10.28 -4.03 9.80
C ALA A 97 -8.95 -4.78 9.91
N LEU A 98 -7.87 -4.29 9.29
CA LEU A 98 -6.54 -4.88 9.51
C LEU A 98 -6.13 -4.78 10.98
N MET A 99 -6.24 -3.61 11.59
CA MET A 99 -5.78 -3.34 12.96
C MET A 99 -6.59 -4.06 14.05
N GLU A 100 -7.81 -4.52 13.78
CA GLU A 100 -8.54 -5.43 14.67
C GLU A 100 -7.80 -6.77 14.89
N ARG A 101 -6.96 -7.18 13.94
CA ARG A 101 -6.26 -8.47 13.95
C ARG A 101 -4.83 -8.30 14.50
N ALA A 102 -4.51 -9.06 15.55
CA ALA A 102 -3.20 -8.98 16.21
C ALA A 102 -1.98 -9.12 15.27
N PRO A 103 -1.95 -10.02 14.25
CA PRO A 103 -0.81 -10.13 13.34
C PRO A 103 -0.50 -8.83 12.58
N TYR A 104 -1.53 -8.06 12.19
CA TYR A 104 -1.32 -6.80 11.48
C TYR A 104 -0.82 -5.69 12.41
N ARG A 105 -1.26 -5.67 13.68
CA ARG A 105 -0.68 -4.77 14.69
C ARG A 105 0.78 -5.10 14.95
N VAL A 106 1.14 -6.38 15.05
CA VAL A 106 2.54 -6.81 15.21
C VAL A 106 3.37 -6.41 13.99
N TYR A 107 2.86 -6.64 12.79
CA TYR A 107 3.51 -6.21 11.55
C TYR A 107 3.73 -4.69 11.54
N TRP A 108 2.69 -3.91 11.84
CA TRP A 108 2.75 -2.46 11.78
C TRP A 108 3.68 -1.88 12.84
N ALA A 109 3.65 -2.41 14.07
CA ALA A 109 4.59 -2.03 15.12
C ALA A 109 6.06 -2.24 14.72
N ARG A 110 6.34 -3.26 13.89
CA ARG A 110 7.70 -3.61 13.46
C ARG A 110 8.14 -2.85 12.22
N PHE A 111 7.26 -2.68 11.23
CA PHE A 111 7.62 -2.16 9.92
C PHE A 111 6.98 -0.82 9.57
N GLY A 112 6.07 -0.28 10.38
CA GLY A 112 5.39 1.00 10.11
C GLY A 112 6.37 2.16 9.95
N ALA A 113 7.36 2.26 10.85
CA ALA A 113 8.43 3.26 10.74
C ALA A 113 9.26 3.09 9.46
N PHE A 114 9.66 1.87 9.12
CA PHE A 114 10.37 1.59 7.87
C PHE A 114 9.55 1.97 6.63
N ARG A 115 8.24 1.71 6.64
CA ARG A 115 7.35 2.13 5.54
C ARG A 115 7.23 3.65 5.41
N GLU A 116 7.37 4.38 6.51
CA GLU A 116 7.40 5.85 6.50
C GLU A 116 8.73 6.38 5.97
N GLU A 117 9.85 5.73 6.29
CA GLU A 117 11.16 6.04 5.70
C GLU A 117 11.20 5.76 4.18
N GLU A 118 10.50 4.72 3.72
CA GLU A 118 10.38 4.39 2.30
C GLU A 118 9.35 5.25 1.53
N ALA A 119 8.58 6.10 2.22
CA ALA A 119 7.55 6.91 1.58
C ALA A 119 8.16 7.87 0.55
N MET A 120 7.72 7.77 -0.70
CA MET A 120 8.29 8.57 -1.80
C MET A 120 7.60 9.92 -1.97
N ASP A 121 6.31 9.98 -1.63
CA ASP A 121 5.47 11.12 -1.91
C ASP A 121 4.32 11.26 -0.91
N ARG A 122 3.56 12.35 -1.05
CA ARG A 122 2.40 12.66 -0.20
C ARG A 122 1.32 11.58 -0.14
N ILE A 123 1.24 10.70 -1.15
CA ILE A 123 0.24 9.62 -1.20
C ILE A 123 0.69 8.47 -0.30
N ASP A 124 1.99 8.15 -0.27
CA ASP A 124 2.55 7.19 0.68
C ASP A 124 2.40 7.67 2.11
N HIS A 125 2.80 8.91 2.41
CA HIS A 125 2.62 9.49 3.74
C HIS A 125 1.15 9.50 4.17
N ALA A 126 0.23 9.80 3.26
CA ALA A 126 -1.21 9.76 3.56
C ALA A 126 -1.71 8.33 3.82
N PHE A 127 -1.16 7.34 3.13
CA PHE A 127 -1.47 5.93 3.40
C PHE A 127 -0.95 5.53 4.78
N ASN A 128 0.34 5.76 5.06
CA ASN A 128 0.98 5.38 6.32
C ASN A 128 0.31 6.07 7.52
N SER A 129 0.02 7.36 7.42
CA SER A 129 -0.69 8.10 8.47
C SER A 129 -2.08 7.51 8.78
N ILE A 130 -2.82 7.01 7.79
CA ILE A 130 -4.12 6.37 8.05
C ILE A 130 -3.94 5.02 8.77
N LEU A 131 -2.87 4.28 8.45
CA LEU A 131 -2.57 3.01 9.14
C LEU A 131 -2.08 3.28 10.57
N ASP A 132 -1.27 4.32 10.79
CA ASP A 132 -0.84 4.76 12.12
C ASP A 132 -2.03 5.19 12.99
N ASP A 133 -2.96 5.98 12.45
CA ASP A 133 -4.16 6.41 13.16
C ASP A 133 -4.95 5.20 13.70
N GLU A 134 -5.23 4.21 12.83
CA GLU A 134 -6.02 3.04 13.19
C GLU A 134 -5.21 2.03 14.03
N TYR A 135 -3.88 2.01 13.91
CA TYR A 135 -3.01 1.24 14.80
C TYR A 135 -3.06 1.79 16.23
N ALA A 136 -2.92 3.10 16.38
CA ALA A 136 -2.99 3.78 17.68
C ALA A 136 -4.37 3.57 18.34
N ALA A 137 -5.45 3.76 17.58
CA ALA A 137 -6.81 3.51 18.08
C ALA A 137 -7.01 2.07 18.57
N ALA A 138 -6.50 1.08 17.83
CA ALA A 138 -6.59 -0.33 18.22
C ALA A 138 -5.70 -0.69 19.42
N ALA A 139 -4.64 0.07 19.70
CA ALA A 139 -3.79 -0.10 20.87
C ALA A 139 -4.44 0.48 22.13
N ASP A 140 -5.15 1.61 22.02
CA ASP A 140 -5.86 2.23 23.13
C ASP A 140 -7.05 1.39 23.62
N ASP A 141 -7.74 0.70 22.71
CA ASP A 141 -8.83 -0.24 23.03
C ASP A 141 -8.36 -1.51 23.78
N THR A 142 -7.04 -1.74 23.87
CA THR A 142 -6.46 -2.85 24.65
C THR A 142 -6.08 -2.49 26.10
N ALA A 143 -6.62 -1.40 26.66
CA ALA A 143 -6.57 -1.16 28.11
C ALA A 143 -7.15 -2.36 28.91
N PRO A 144 -6.55 -2.76 30.04
CA PRO A 144 -6.88 -4.02 30.68
C PRO A 144 -8.30 -3.98 31.25
N VAL A 145 -9.11 -4.98 30.91
CA VAL A 145 -10.24 -5.38 31.76
C VAL A 145 -9.63 -5.71 33.12
N ALA A 146 -9.95 -4.89 34.11
CA ALA A 146 -9.47 -5.04 35.48
C ALA A 146 -9.71 -6.48 35.99
N ALA A 147 -8.71 -7.01 36.69
CA ALA A 147 -8.69 -8.33 37.31
C ALA A 147 -9.84 -8.57 38.30
#